data_AF-A0A939YX12-F1
#
_entry.id   AF-A0A939YX12-F1
#
_cell.length_a   1.000
_cell.length_b   1.000
_cell.length_c   1.000
_cell.angle_alpha   90.00
_cell.angle_beta   90.00
_cell.angle_gamma   90.00
#
_symmetry.space_group_name_H-M   'P 1'
#
loop_
_entity.id
_entity.type
_entity.pdbx_description
1 polymer ?
#
loop_
_entity_poly.entity_id
_entity_poly.type
_entity_poly.pdbx_seq_one_letter_code
_entity_poly.pdbx_strand_id
1 'polypeptide(L)'
;MKMECDVIRDLLPLYADEACSEKSGELVKEHLQECESCREMLNDLRATEVESDLKREKSGVLEYAVKQFRRRSAAVGSLVAAAIMIPLALILMKSFLFSLQTDWIYIVLASLVVLASVIAVPILVREDKLFWTFCAFTASLMLLLFVVNVYVRGTWFWVASSATLFGLAVAFLPALVHARPVKRLIGSRNKALIVVGIDAALFLNMLNMIRAEGCLTPSVALFTLLELVGVVFVAIEIIRRTGKEK
;
A
#
# COMPACT_ATOMS: atom_id res chain seq x y z
N MET A 1 -37.11 8.82 -54.75
CA MET A 1 -36.29 7.62 -55.01
C MET A 1 -36.49 6.61 -53.89
N LYS A 2 -36.82 5.34 -54.19
CA LYS A 2 -36.76 4.26 -53.18
C LYS A 2 -35.41 3.53 -53.20
N MET A 3 -34.85 3.28 -54.40
CA MET A 3 -33.57 2.57 -54.54
C MET A 3 -32.38 3.27 -53.86
N GLU A 4 -32.33 4.60 -53.82
CA GLU A 4 -31.24 5.30 -53.13
C GLU A 4 -31.36 5.23 -51.61
N CYS A 5 -32.58 5.25 -51.05
CA CYS A 5 -32.77 5.07 -49.61
C CYS A 5 -32.30 3.70 -49.15
N ASP A 6 -32.52 2.64 -49.93
CA ASP A 6 -32.09 1.28 -49.56
C ASP A 6 -30.55 1.19 -49.45
N VAL A 7 -29.84 1.78 -50.42
CA VAL A 7 -28.36 1.86 -50.40
C VAL A 7 -27.86 2.70 -49.21
N ILE A 8 -28.52 3.81 -48.90
CA ILE A 8 -28.13 4.65 -47.76
C ILE A 8 -28.38 3.93 -46.43
N ARG A 9 -29.48 3.18 -46.30
CA ARG A 9 -29.77 2.39 -45.10
C ARG A 9 -28.72 1.31 -44.82
N ASP A 10 -28.20 0.67 -45.87
CA ASP A 10 -27.11 -0.31 -45.72
C ASP A 10 -25.78 0.35 -45.27
N LEU A 11 -25.58 1.62 -45.63
CA LEU A 11 -24.37 2.39 -45.26
C LEU A 11 -24.49 3.13 -43.92
N LEU A 12 -25.71 3.29 -43.37
CA LEU A 12 -25.96 4.02 -42.13
C LEU A 12 -25.18 3.48 -40.92
N PRO A 13 -25.07 2.16 -40.68
CA PRO A 13 -24.28 1.63 -39.57
C PRO A 13 -22.78 1.98 -39.69
N LEU A 14 -22.21 1.85 -40.90
CA LEU A 14 -20.82 2.19 -41.18
C LEU A 14 -20.55 3.70 -41.04
N TYR A 15 -21.54 4.52 -41.36
CA TYR A 15 -21.50 5.98 -41.16
C TYR A 15 -21.64 6.37 -39.68
N ALA A 16 -22.42 5.61 -38.89
CA ALA A 16 -22.52 5.81 -37.44
C ALA A 16 -21.21 5.47 -36.71
N ASP A 17 -20.47 4.46 -37.19
CA ASP A 17 -19.17 4.03 -36.66
C ASP A 17 -17.96 4.78 -37.24
N GLU A 18 -18.18 5.85 -38.02
CA GLU A 18 -17.13 6.64 -38.70
C GLU A 18 -16.18 5.80 -39.60
N ALA A 19 -16.64 4.64 -40.07
CA ALA A 19 -15.85 3.69 -40.88
C ALA A 19 -16.02 3.88 -42.40
N CYS A 20 -16.82 4.87 -42.83
CA CYS A 20 -17.03 5.19 -44.24
C CYS A 20 -15.85 5.95 -44.86
N SER A 21 -15.56 5.67 -46.13
CA SER A 21 -14.66 6.51 -46.93
C SER A 21 -15.27 7.91 -47.14
N GLU A 22 -14.43 8.95 -47.31
CA GLU A 22 -14.90 10.35 -47.47
C GLU A 22 -15.98 10.50 -48.54
N LYS A 23 -15.80 9.89 -49.71
CA LYS A 23 -16.79 9.91 -50.81
C LYS A 23 -18.12 9.28 -50.44
N SER A 24 -18.09 8.16 -49.71
CA SER A 24 -19.32 7.48 -49.26
C SER A 24 -20.00 8.25 -48.12
N GLY A 25 -19.23 8.92 -47.26
CA GLY A 25 -19.74 9.75 -46.17
C GLY A 25 -20.43 11.02 -46.65
N GLU A 26 -19.90 11.69 -47.67
CA GLU A 26 -20.54 12.87 -48.28
C GLU A 26 -21.91 12.52 -48.90
N LEU A 27 -22.00 11.40 -49.62
CA LEU A 27 -23.26 10.93 -50.21
C LEU A 27 -24.34 10.66 -49.15
N VAL A 28 -23.96 10.03 -48.02
CA VAL A 28 -24.88 9.81 -46.89
C VAL A 28 -25.30 11.13 -46.26
N LYS A 29 -24.38 12.09 -46.12
CA LYS A 29 -24.65 13.40 -45.52
C LYS A 29 -25.61 14.25 -46.37
N GLU A 30 -25.49 14.21 -47.69
CA GLU A 30 -26.42 14.87 -48.62
C GLU A 30 -27.81 14.25 -48.53
N HIS A 31 -27.90 12.92 -48.57
CA HIS A 31 -29.20 12.21 -48.48
C HIS A 31 -29.91 12.45 -47.14
N LEU A 32 -29.17 12.56 -46.05
CA LEU A 32 -29.72 12.86 -44.72
C LEU A 32 -30.31 14.28 -44.62
N GLN A 33 -29.97 15.20 -45.53
CA GLN A 33 -30.60 16.53 -45.59
C GLN A 33 -32.01 16.47 -46.16
N GLU A 34 -32.25 15.56 -47.09
CA GLU A 34 -33.49 15.45 -47.85
C GLU A 34 -34.45 14.37 -47.31
N CYS A 35 -33.94 13.34 -46.63
CA CYS A 35 -34.75 12.21 -46.16
C CYS A 35 -34.87 12.14 -44.63
N GLU A 36 -36.08 12.40 -44.13
CA GLU A 36 -36.41 12.33 -42.70
C GLU A 36 -36.36 10.90 -42.16
N SER A 37 -36.80 9.89 -42.94
CA SER A 37 -36.80 8.49 -42.49
C SER A 37 -35.40 7.90 -42.25
N CYS A 38 -34.41 8.29 -43.07
CA CYS A 38 -33.02 7.88 -42.89
C CYS A 38 -32.35 8.63 -41.73
N ARG A 39 -32.80 9.86 -41.44
CA ARG A 39 -32.35 10.66 -40.30
C ARG A 39 -32.85 10.08 -38.97
N GLU A 40 -34.10 9.66 -38.93
CA GLU A 40 -34.68 8.97 -37.78
C GLU A 40 -33.96 7.64 -37.52
N MET A 41 -33.72 6.84 -38.56
CA MET A 41 -32.95 5.59 -38.45
C MET A 41 -31.49 5.81 -37.99
N LEU A 42 -30.81 6.86 -38.44
CA LEU A 42 -29.47 7.22 -37.94
C LEU A 42 -29.50 7.60 -36.46
N ASN A 43 -30.53 8.34 -36.04
CA ASN A 43 -30.72 8.71 -34.65
C ASN A 43 -30.99 7.46 -33.80
N ASP A 44 -31.80 6.52 -34.27
CA ASP A 44 -32.03 5.24 -33.58
C ASP A 44 -30.75 4.41 -33.48
N LEU A 45 -29.94 4.34 -34.54
CA LEU A 45 -28.66 3.64 -34.52
C LEU A 45 -27.66 4.27 -33.53
N ARG A 46 -27.62 5.60 -33.44
CA ARG A 46 -26.78 6.34 -32.46
C ARG A 46 -27.37 6.32 -31.05
N ALA A 47 -28.70 6.26 -30.94
CA ALA A 47 -29.44 6.14 -29.69
C ALA A 47 -29.55 4.70 -29.22
N THR A 48 -29.03 3.71 -29.97
CA THR A 48 -28.85 2.35 -29.47
C THR A 48 -27.60 2.32 -28.58
N GLU A 49 -27.79 2.96 -27.43
CA GLU A 49 -27.21 2.93 -26.09
C GLU A 49 -26.24 1.80 -25.67
N VAL A 50 -25.36 1.32 -26.54
CA VAL A 50 -24.23 0.47 -26.11
C VAL A 50 -23.25 1.27 -25.23
N GLU A 51 -23.26 2.60 -25.27
CA GLU A 51 -22.43 3.43 -24.38
C GLU A 51 -23.06 3.78 -23.03
N SER A 52 -24.39 3.94 -22.95
CA SER A 52 -25.06 4.34 -21.70
C SER A 52 -25.34 3.13 -20.80
N ASP A 53 -25.73 1.98 -21.37
CA ASP A 53 -25.91 0.74 -20.61
C ASP A 53 -24.57 0.16 -20.12
N LEU A 54 -23.51 0.27 -20.92
CA LEU A 54 -22.16 -0.17 -20.51
C LEU A 54 -21.54 0.75 -19.44
N LYS A 55 -21.86 2.06 -19.46
CA LYS A 55 -21.50 3.01 -18.38
C LYS A 55 -22.33 2.75 -17.12
N ARG A 56 -23.61 2.38 -17.24
CA ARG A 56 -24.53 2.06 -16.14
C ARG A 56 -24.22 0.73 -15.47
N GLU A 57 -23.82 -0.30 -16.23
CA GLU A 57 -23.32 -1.55 -15.68
C GLU A 57 -21.96 -1.36 -14.97
N LYS A 58 -21.04 -0.59 -15.57
CA LYS A 58 -19.75 -0.28 -14.92
C LYS A 58 -19.91 0.52 -13.64
N SER A 59 -20.82 1.50 -13.59
CA SER A 59 -21.08 2.27 -12.36
C SER A 59 -21.79 1.44 -11.30
N GLY A 60 -22.73 0.57 -11.68
CA GLY A 60 -23.41 -0.34 -10.77
C GLY A 60 -22.47 -1.40 -10.16
N VAL A 61 -21.58 -1.99 -10.95
CA VAL A 61 -20.56 -2.94 -10.45
C VAL A 61 -19.52 -2.22 -9.58
N LEU A 62 -19.13 -0.99 -9.93
CA LEU A 62 -18.23 -0.17 -9.11
C LEU A 62 -18.88 0.22 -7.78
N GLU A 63 -20.14 0.62 -7.76
CA GLU A 63 -20.88 0.90 -6.52
C GLU A 63 -21.06 -0.35 -5.65
N TYR A 64 -21.33 -1.51 -6.27
CA TYR A 64 -21.46 -2.77 -5.53
C TYR A 64 -20.13 -3.19 -4.92
N ALA A 65 -19.03 -3.09 -5.69
CA ALA A 65 -17.68 -3.33 -5.19
C ALA A 65 -17.31 -2.35 -4.08
N VAL A 66 -17.55 -1.05 -4.25
CA VAL A 66 -17.29 -0.01 -3.24
C VAL A 66 -18.10 -0.24 -1.97
N LYS A 67 -19.38 -0.63 -2.06
CA LYS A 67 -20.26 -0.91 -0.92
C LYS A 67 -19.86 -2.21 -0.20
N GLN A 68 -19.41 -3.22 -0.94
CA GLN A 68 -18.90 -4.48 -0.41
C GLN A 68 -17.54 -4.32 0.27
N PHE A 69 -16.63 -3.55 -0.33
CA PHE A 69 -15.39 -3.11 0.31
C PHE A 69 -15.68 -2.21 1.51
N ARG A 70 -16.67 -1.31 1.46
CA ARG A 70 -17.03 -0.46 2.61
C ARG A 70 -17.58 -1.26 3.78
N ARG A 71 -18.38 -2.31 3.55
CA ARG A 71 -18.87 -3.19 4.63
C ARG A 71 -17.75 -4.05 5.22
N ARG A 72 -16.86 -4.60 4.39
CA ARG A 72 -15.70 -5.38 4.87
C ARG A 72 -14.66 -4.49 5.54
N SER A 73 -14.37 -3.31 5.01
CA SER A 73 -13.49 -2.31 5.63
C SER A 73 -14.09 -1.67 6.87
N ALA A 74 -15.41 -1.52 6.97
CA ALA A 74 -16.08 -1.06 8.20
C ALA A 74 -16.14 -2.15 9.27
N ALA A 75 -16.36 -3.42 8.89
CA ALA A 75 -16.33 -4.55 9.83
C ALA A 75 -14.90 -4.87 10.30
N VAL A 76 -13.91 -4.82 9.40
CA VAL A 76 -12.49 -4.91 9.77
C VAL A 76 -12.10 -3.68 10.58
N GLY A 77 -12.48 -2.47 10.15
CA GLY A 77 -12.23 -1.24 10.90
C GLY A 77 -12.83 -1.26 12.31
N SER A 78 -14.04 -1.79 12.48
CA SER A 78 -14.69 -1.91 13.80
C SER A 78 -14.03 -2.97 14.68
N LEU A 79 -13.65 -4.12 14.11
CA LEU A 79 -12.91 -5.16 14.84
C LEU A 79 -11.56 -4.64 15.32
N VAL A 80 -10.91 -3.81 14.51
CA VAL A 80 -9.59 -3.22 14.79
C VAL A 80 -9.69 -2.11 15.81
N ALA A 81 -10.70 -1.24 15.67
CA ALA A 81 -11.02 -0.26 16.69
C ALA A 81 -11.32 -0.96 18.01
N ALA A 82 -12.09 -2.04 18.02
CA ALA A 82 -12.34 -2.83 19.23
C ALA A 82 -11.05 -3.44 19.80
N ALA A 83 -10.19 -4.03 18.97
CA ALA A 83 -8.93 -4.62 19.41
C ALA A 83 -7.96 -3.62 20.06
N ILE A 84 -8.02 -2.34 19.67
CA ILE A 84 -7.23 -1.26 20.27
C ILE A 84 -7.96 -0.63 21.48
N MET A 85 -9.27 -0.40 21.35
CA MET A 85 -10.07 0.32 22.34
C MET A 85 -10.40 -0.51 23.58
N ILE A 86 -10.61 -1.83 23.44
CA ILE A 86 -10.93 -2.69 24.58
C ILE A 86 -9.77 -2.73 25.57
N PRO A 87 -8.50 -3.02 25.18
CA PRO A 87 -7.38 -3.01 26.12
C PRO A 87 -7.11 -1.60 26.68
N LEU A 88 -7.28 -0.55 25.88
CA LEU A 88 -7.13 0.83 26.35
C LEU A 88 -8.17 1.20 27.41
N ALA A 89 -9.43 0.81 27.21
CA ALA A 89 -10.50 1.02 28.18
C ALA A 89 -10.25 0.25 29.49
N LEU A 90 -9.75 -1.00 29.41
CA LEU A 90 -9.38 -1.79 30.58
C LEU A 90 -8.23 -1.15 31.38
N ILE A 91 -7.24 -0.57 30.69
CA ILE A 91 -6.14 0.19 31.32
C ILE A 91 -6.68 1.42 32.05
N LEU A 92 -7.51 2.22 31.38
CA LEU A 92 -8.09 3.43 31.96
C LEU A 92 -8.98 3.12 33.16
N MET A 93 -9.80 2.06 33.07
CA MET A 93 -10.63 1.59 34.16
C MET A 93 -9.79 1.17 35.37
N LYS A 94 -8.72 0.38 35.16
CA LYS A 94 -7.80 0.01 36.26
C LYS A 94 -7.15 1.24 36.89
N SER A 95 -6.67 2.18 36.07
CA SER A 95 -6.01 3.40 36.55
C SER A 95 -6.93 4.28 37.41
N PHE A 96 -8.25 4.24 37.14
CA PHE A 96 -9.24 4.95 37.93
C PHE A 96 -9.59 4.22 39.23
N LEU A 97 -9.65 2.88 39.20
CA LEU A 97 -10.03 2.06 40.36
C LEU A 97 -8.89 1.85 41.37
N PHE A 98 -7.64 1.88 40.92
CA PHE A 98 -6.46 1.67 41.76
C PHE A 98 -5.62 2.95 41.70
N SER A 99 -5.71 3.81 42.72
CA SER A 99 -5.03 5.12 42.80
C SER A 99 -3.49 5.04 42.88
N LEU A 100 -2.82 4.06 42.24
CA LEU A 100 -1.36 3.92 42.27
C LEU A 100 -0.83 3.25 40.97
N GLN A 101 0.10 3.97 40.35
CA GLN A 101 1.22 3.57 39.48
C GLN A 101 1.13 2.17 38.83
N THR A 102 0.72 2.12 37.57
CA THR A 102 0.71 0.87 36.80
C THR A 102 1.92 0.80 35.87
N ASP A 103 3.05 0.29 36.39
CA ASP A 103 4.33 0.28 35.66
C ASP A 103 4.27 -0.53 34.35
N TRP A 104 3.36 -1.50 34.24
CA TRP A 104 3.20 -2.36 33.06
C TRP A 104 2.40 -1.72 31.91
N ILE A 105 1.80 -0.52 32.10
CA ILE A 105 0.96 0.13 31.06
C ILE A 105 1.75 0.33 29.76
N TYR A 106 3.01 0.72 29.86
CA TYR A 106 3.84 1.01 28.69
C TYR A 106 4.03 -0.23 27.80
N ILE A 107 4.18 -1.43 28.39
CA ILE A 107 4.31 -2.69 27.64
C ILE A 107 3.03 -2.95 26.84
N VAL A 108 1.87 -2.81 27.48
CA VAL A 108 0.58 -3.02 26.82
C VAL A 108 0.39 -1.99 25.69
N LEU A 109 0.69 -0.72 25.93
CA LEU A 109 0.59 0.33 24.92
C LEU A 109 1.51 0.05 23.72
N ALA A 110 2.77 -0.35 23.96
CA ALA A 110 3.69 -0.69 22.89
C ALA A 110 3.21 -1.90 22.08
N SER A 111 2.63 -2.92 22.72
CA SER A 111 2.04 -4.08 22.02
C SER A 111 0.83 -3.70 21.16
N LEU A 112 0.02 -2.74 21.61
CA LEU A 112 -1.08 -2.17 20.83
C LEU A 112 -0.58 -1.40 19.61
N VAL A 113 0.54 -0.69 19.73
CA VAL A 113 1.17 0.01 18.59
C VAL A 113 1.66 -1.01 17.55
N VAL A 114 2.21 -2.15 17.97
CA VAL A 114 2.57 -3.25 17.05
C VAL A 114 1.33 -3.74 16.30
N LEU A 115 0.23 -4.01 17.01
CA LEU A 115 -1.03 -4.44 16.39
C LEU A 115 -1.57 -3.38 15.42
N ALA A 116 -1.56 -2.11 15.84
CA ALA A 116 -2.00 -0.99 15.00
C ALA A 116 -1.15 -0.84 13.74
N SER A 117 0.16 -1.09 13.81
CA SER A 117 1.06 -0.98 12.65
C SER A 117 0.73 -1.99 11.54
N VAL A 118 0.38 -3.23 11.91
CA VAL A 118 0.05 -4.29 10.94
C VAL A 118 -1.30 -4.03 10.26
N ILE A 119 -2.19 -3.33 10.94
CA ILE A 119 -3.59 -3.21 10.52
C ILE A 119 -3.93 -1.83 9.95
N ALA A 120 -3.49 -0.75 10.59
CA ALA A 120 -3.83 0.61 10.17
C ALA A 120 -2.99 1.06 8.97
N VAL A 121 -1.71 0.67 8.91
CA VAL A 121 -0.78 1.11 7.84
C VAL A 121 -1.16 0.60 6.45
N PRO A 122 -1.57 -0.68 6.22
CA PRO A 122 -2.02 -1.12 4.90
C PRO A 122 -3.33 -0.45 4.45
N ILE A 123 -4.12 0.08 5.39
CA ILE A 123 -5.35 0.82 5.13
C ILE A 123 -5.05 2.29 4.81
N LEU A 124 -4.11 2.91 5.54
CA LEU A 124 -3.77 4.33 5.41
C LEU A 124 -2.92 4.60 4.15
N VAL A 125 -2.03 3.68 3.81
CA VAL A 125 -1.09 3.87 2.70
C VAL A 125 -1.70 3.35 1.39
N ARG A 126 -1.71 4.20 0.35
CA ARG A 126 -2.29 3.88 -0.97
C ARG A 126 -1.36 3.05 -1.86
N GLU A 127 -0.05 3.28 -1.77
CA GLU A 127 0.98 2.69 -2.63
C GLU A 127 2.03 1.92 -1.81
N ASP A 128 2.57 0.83 -2.38
CA ASP A 128 3.61 0.01 -1.74
C ASP A 128 3.29 -0.40 -0.29
N LYS A 129 2.04 -0.83 -0.07
CA LYS A 129 1.49 -1.20 1.24
C LYS A 129 2.44 -2.09 2.04
N LEU A 130 2.92 -3.16 1.42
CA LEU A 130 3.77 -4.17 2.06
C LEU A 130 5.10 -3.58 2.59
N PHE A 131 5.68 -2.62 1.87
CA PHE A 131 6.92 -1.96 2.28
C PHE A 131 6.70 -1.11 3.53
N TRP A 132 5.72 -0.21 3.48
CA TRP A 132 5.43 0.70 4.60
C TRP A 132 4.91 -0.02 5.83
N THR A 133 4.12 -1.08 5.65
CA THR A 133 3.66 -1.93 6.76
C THR A 133 4.81 -2.65 7.43
N PHE A 134 5.77 -3.17 6.65
CA PHE A 134 6.94 -3.84 7.19
C PHE A 134 7.84 -2.88 7.99
N CYS A 135 8.08 -1.67 7.46
CA CYS A 135 8.84 -0.65 8.17
C CYS A 135 8.16 -0.23 9.49
N ALA A 136 6.84 0.03 9.46
CA ALA A 136 6.09 0.40 10.65
C ALA A 136 6.01 -0.73 11.69
N PHE A 137 5.84 -1.98 11.24
CA PHE A 137 5.90 -3.16 12.09
C PHE A 137 7.26 -3.31 12.76
N THR A 138 8.35 -3.18 11.99
CA THR A 138 9.70 -3.29 12.53
C THR A 138 9.98 -2.19 13.55
N ALA A 139 9.59 -0.94 13.27
CA ALA A 139 9.76 0.19 14.19
C ALA A 139 8.96 0.01 15.50
N SER A 140 7.70 -0.42 15.40
CA SER A 140 6.87 -0.69 16.58
C SER A 140 7.37 -1.88 17.40
N LEU A 141 7.91 -2.92 16.74
CA LEU A 141 8.53 -4.06 17.42
C LEU A 141 9.80 -3.65 18.18
N MET A 142 10.64 -2.79 17.59
CA MET A 142 11.82 -2.23 18.26
C MET A 142 11.42 -1.39 19.49
N LEU A 143 10.36 -0.59 19.37
CA LEU A 143 9.80 0.17 20.50
C LEU A 143 9.32 -0.77 21.61
N LEU A 144 8.61 -1.85 21.27
CA LEU A 144 8.15 -2.84 22.24
C LEU A 144 9.32 -3.49 22.98
N LEU A 145 10.36 -3.93 22.27
CA LEU A 145 11.55 -4.50 22.90
C LEU A 145 12.24 -3.50 23.84
N PHE A 146 12.31 -2.23 23.43
CA PHE A 146 12.90 -1.18 24.25
C PHE A 146 12.10 -0.95 25.55
N VAL A 147 10.78 -0.87 25.43
CA VAL A 147 9.90 -0.70 26.60
C VAL A 147 10.00 -1.88 27.56
N VAL A 148 10.01 -3.10 27.04
CA VAL A 148 10.18 -4.31 27.87
C VAL A 148 11.56 -4.30 28.56
N ASN A 149 12.60 -3.86 27.86
CA ASN A 149 13.94 -3.76 28.43
C ASN A 149 14.01 -2.75 29.59
N VAL A 150 13.44 -1.55 29.41
CA VAL A 150 13.36 -0.52 30.47
C VAL A 150 12.55 -1.04 31.65
N TYR A 151 11.44 -1.74 31.40
CA TYR A 151 10.59 -2.32 32.43
C TYR A 151 11.34 -3.35 33.28
N VAL A 152 12.05 -4.29 32.65
CA VAL A 152 12.82 -5.35 33.32
C VAL A 152 14.15 -4.82 33.90
N ARG A 153 14.52 -3.56 33.61
CA ARG A 153 15.83 -2.96 33.94
C ARG A 153 17.02 -3.81 33.46
N GLY A 154 16.86 -4.44 32.30
CA GLY A 154 17.90 -5.29 31.70
C GLY A 154 18.80 -4.53 30.73
N THR A 155 19.86 -5.17 30.25
CA THR A 155 20.74 -4.64 29.16
C THR A 155 20.62 -5.45 27.86
N TRP A 156 19.78 -6.48 27.84
CA TRP A 156 19.63 -7.43 26.74
C TRP A 156 18.96 -6.85 25.47
N PHE A 157 18.46 -5.60 25.51
CA PHE A 157 17.83 -4.94 24.37
C PHE A 157 18.68 -4.97 23.10
N TRP A 158 19.98 -4.74 23.22
CA TRP A 158 20.87 -4.67 22.06
C TRP A 158 21.06 -6.01 21.37
N VAL A 159 21.13 -7.08 22.15
CA VAL A 159 21.21 -8.45 21.63
C VAL A 159 19.87 -8.84 20.97
N ALA A 160 18.74 -8.55 21.63
CA ALA A 160 17.43 -8.88 21.08
C ALA A 160 17.08 -8.05 19.83
N SER A 161 17.41 -6.76 19.80
CA SER A 161 17.14 -5.89 18.64
C SER A 161 17.98 -6.28 17.43
N SER A 162 19.29 -6.51 17.60
CA SER A 162 20.15 -6.98 16.51
C SER A 162 19.71 -8.35 15.96
N ALA A 163 19.36 -9.31 16.84
CA ALA A 163 18.88 -10.62 16.42
C ALA A 163 17.53 -10.56 15.69
N THR A 164 16.59 -9.73 16.16
CA THR A 164 15.28 -9.58 15.51
C THR A 164 15.38 -8.84 14.18
N LEU A 165 16.24 -7.81 14.06
CA LEU A 165 16.50 -7.13 12.80
C LEU A 165 17.11 -8.08 11.76
N PHE A 166 18.09 -8.89 12.15
CA PHE A 166 18.65 -9.92 11.28
C PHE A 166 17.59 -10.95 10.84
N GLY A 167 16.81 -11.48 11.78
CA GLY A 167 15.75 -12.45 11.47
C GLY A 167 14.69 -11.90 10.51
N LEU A 168 14.26 -10.64 10.71
CA LEU A 168 13.32 -9.98 9.81
C LEU A 168 13.94 -9.67 8.44
N ALA A 169 15.21 -9.27 8.39
CA ALA A 169 15.90 -9.01 7.14
C ALA A 169 15.99 -10.27 6.27
N VAL A 170 16.47 -11.39 6.83
CA VAL A 170 16.57 -12.65 6.08
C VAL A 170 15.21 -13.10 5.53
N ALA A 171 14.14 -12.95 6.32
CA ALA A 171 12.81 -13.38 5.92
C ALA A 171 12.17 -12.46 4.85
N PHE A 172 12.34 -11.15 4.96
CA PHE A 172 11.54 -10.19 4.17
C PHE A 172 12.34 -9.36 3.17
N LEU A 173 13.66 -9.21 3.33
CA LEU A 173 14.50 -8.39 2.45
C LEU A 173 14.52 -8.88 0.98
N PRO A 174 14.50 -10.19 0.67
CA PRO A 174 14.37 -10.67 -0.72
C PRO A 174 13.07 -10.23 -1.40
N ALA A 175 11.98 -10.09 -0.64
CA ALA A 175 10.73 -9.54 -1.14
C ALA A 175 10.79 -8.00 -1.20
N LEU A 176 11.39 -7.38 -0.19
CA LEU A 176 11.48 -5.92 -0.04
C LEU A 176 12.29 -5.25 -1.15
N VAL A 177 13.34 -5.92 -1.65
CA VAL A 177 14.17 -5.40 -2.77
C VAL A 177 13.41 -5.31 -4.09
N HIS A 178 12.28 -6.01 -4.21
CA HIS A 178 11.39 -5.93 -5.37
C HIS A 178 10.30 -4.86 -5.23
N ALA A 179 10.13 -4.27 -4.04
CA ALA A 179 9.20 -3.17 -3.82
C ALA A 179 9.62 -1.94 -4.66
N ARG A 180 8.63 -1.20 -5.19
CA ARG A 180 8.87 -0.02 -6.04
C ARG A 180 9.78 1.04 -5.40
N PRO A 181 9.64 1.42 -4.10
CA PRO A 181 10.49 2.45 -3.49
C PRO A 181 11.97 2.04 -3.48
N VAL A 182 12.24 0.76 -3.20
CA VAL A 182 13.60 0.23 -3.13
C VAL A 182 14.18 0.01 -4.53
N LYS A 183 13.37 -0.51 -5.47
CA LYS A 183 13.77 -0.65 -6.89
C LYS A 183 14.16 0.70 -7.50
N ARG A 184 13.46 1.77 -7.17
CA ARG A 184 13.77 3.14 -7.63
C ARG A 184 15.09 3.67 -7.09
N LEU A 185 15.49 3.25 -5.88
CA LEU A 185 16.77 3.64 -5.29
C LEU A 185 17.95 2.84 -5.88
N ILE A 186 17.76 1.52 -6.04
CA ILE A 186 18.83 0.59 -6.44
C ILE A 186 19.04 0.53 -7.96
N GLY A 187 18.01 0.83 -8.76
CA GLY A 187 18.09 0.80 -10.22
C GLY A 187 18.36 -0.59 -10.77
N SER A 188 19.40 -0.73 -11.60
CA SER A 188 19.84 -1.98 -12.24
C SER A 188 20.97 -2.72 -11.49
N ARG A 189 21.37 -2.26 -10.29
CA ARG A 189 22.40 -2.95 -9.51
C ARG A 189 21.98 -4.38 -9.13
N ASN A 190 22.97 -5.23 -8.88
CA ASN A 190 22.78 -6.63 -8.47
C ASN A 190 22.04 -6.71 -7.13
N LYS A 191 20.71 -6.88 -7.18
CA LYS A 191 19.83 -6.95 -6.00
C LYS A 191 20.25 -8.03 -5.02
N ALA A 192 20.62 -9.21 -5.53
CA ALA A 192 21.08 -10.32 -4.72
C ALA A 192 22.33 -9.95 -3.89
N LEU A 193 23.29 -9.23 -4.49
CA LEU A 193 24.49 -8.79 -3.79
C LEU A 193 24.17 -7.81 -2.66
N ILE A 194 23.20 -6.92 -2.86
CA ILE A 194 22.77 -5.96 -1.83
C ILE A 194 22.04 -6.67 -0.68
N VAL A 195 21.15 -7.62 -0.98
CA VAL A 195 20.45 -8.42 0.04
C VAL A 195 21.47 -9.19 0.89
N VAL A 196 22.36 -9.95 0.25
CA VAL A 196 23.41 -10.71 0.94
C VAL A 196 24.34 -9.78 1.73
N GLY A 197 24.69 -8.61 1.19
CA GLY A 197 25.52 -7.63 1.87
C GLY A 197 24.87 -7.05 3.14
N ILE A 198 23.58 -6.72 3.09
CA ILE A 198 22.81 -6.23 4.24
C ILE A 198 22.65 -7.34 5.28
N ASP A 199 22.29 -8.56 4.86
CA ASP A 199 22.14 -9.69 5.77
C ASP A 199 23.47 -10.03 6.46
N ALA A 200 24.59 -9.97 5.74
CA ALA A 200 25.92 -10.18 6.31
C ALA A 200 26.32 -9.09 7.32
N ALA A 201 25.98 -7.82 7.05
CA ALA A 201 26.22 -6.71 7.97
C ALA A 201 25.41 -6.91 9.28
N LEU A 202 24.11 -7.14 9.16
CA LEU A 202 23.22 -7.39 10.31
C LEU A 202 23.63 -8.64 11.11
N PHE A 203 24.09 -9.69 10.43
CA PHE A 203 24.62 -10.89 11.08
C PHE A 203 25.89 -10.57 11.88
N LEU A 204 26.81 -9.79 11.30
CA LEU A 204 28.03 -9.37 12.00
C LEU A 204 27.71 -8.47 13.19
N ASN A 205 26.72 -7.59 13.07
CA ASN A 205 26.20 -6.78 14.18
C ASN A 205 25.71 -7.66 15.34
N MET A 206 24.87 -8.64 15.04
CA MET A 206 24.34 -9.60 16.01
C MET A 206 25.46 -10.38 16.71
N LEU A 207 26.45 -10.88 15.96
CA LEU A 207 27.61 -11.58 16.54
C LEU A 207 28.45 -10.67 17.45
N ASN A 208 28.67 -9.42 17.06
CA ASN A 208 29.37 -8.45 17.89
C ASN A 208 28.61 -8.14 19.20
N MET A 209 27.28 -8.07 19.14
CA MET A 209 26.44 -7.89 20.33
C MET A 209 26.46 -9.09 21.28
N ILE A 210 26.44 -10.31 20.74
CA ILE A 210 26.55 -11.54 21.54
C ILE A 210 27.92 -11.60 22.21
N ARG A 211 28.99 -11.30 21.47
CA ARG A 211 30.37 -11.29 22.01
C ARG A 211 30.56 -10.27 23.12
N ALA A 212 29.87 -9.14 23.05
CA ALA A 212 29.92 -8.10 24.06
C ALA A 212 28.96 -8.33 25.25
N GLU A 213 28.32 -9.50 25.34
CA GLU A 213 27.32 -9.84 26.38
C GLU A 213 26.17 -8.82 26.48
N GLY A 214 25.85 -8.14 25.37
CA GLY A 214 24.87 -7.06 25.34
C GLY A 214 25.33 -5.74 25.95
N CYS A 215 26.61 -5.63 26.34
CA CYS A 215 27.20 -4.37 26.78
C CYS A 215 27.62 -3.51 25.58
N LEU A 216 27.23 -2.23 25.60
CA LEU A 216 27.51 -1.29 24.53
C LEU A 216 28.95 -0.76 24.63
N THR A 217 29.92 -1.61 24.30
CA THR A 217 31.32 -1.19 24.21
C THR A 217 31.52 -0.16 23.08
N PRO A 218 32.50 0.75 23.15
CA PRO A 218 32.65 1.82 22.17
C PRO A 218 32.82 1.33 20.72
N SER A 219 33.48 0.19 20.53
CA SER A 219 33.68 -0.43 19.22
C SER A 219 32.38 -0.97 18.64
N VAL A 220 31.58 -1.66 19.44
CA VAL A 220 30.27 -2.19 19.04
C VAL A 220 29.28 -1.06 18.79
N ALA A 221 29.28 -0.03 19.64
CA ALA A 221 28.47 1.17 19.47
C ALA A 221 28.77 1.91 18.15
N LEU A 222 30.05 2.03 17.79
CA LEU A 222 30.45 2.66 16.52
C LEU A 222 29.90 1.89 15.32
N PHE A 223 30.03 0.57 15.34
CA PHE A 223 29.56 -0.30 14.27
C PHE A 223 28.03 -0.23 14.11
N THR A 224 27.30 -0.28 15.23
CA THR A 224 25.83 -0.20 15.20
C THR A 224 25.33 1.16 14.75
N LEU A 225 25.98 2.25 15.19
CA LEU A 225 25.66 3.59 14.74
C LEU A 225 25.91 3.77 13.24
N LEU A 226 26.99 3.21 12.70
CA LEU A 226 27.29 3.26 11.27
C LEU A 226 26.17 2.60 10.44
N GLU A 227 25.73 1.41 10.85
CA GLU A 227 24.62 0.72 10.20
C GLU A 227 23.32 1.52 10.30
N LEU A 228 23.02 2.07 11.47
CA LEU A 228 21.81 2.86 11.72
C LEU A 228 21.80 4.15 10.88
N VAL A 229 22.95 4.83 10.76
CA VAL A 229 23.11 5.98 9.86
C VAL A 229 22.87 5.58 8.41
N GLY A 230 23.38 4.42 7.99
CA GLY A 230 23.11 3.88 6.66
C GLY A 230 21.61 3.64 6.40
N VAL A 231 20.92 3.02 7.35
CA VAL A 231 19.47 2.77 7.28
C VAL A 231 18.68 4.07 7.24
N VAL A 232 19.01 5.04 8.11
CA VAL A 232 18.35 6.35 8.16
C VAL A 232 18.57 7.12 6.86
N PHE A 233 19.78 7.13 6.33
CA PHE A 233 20.09 7.77 5.05
C PHE A 233 19.26 7.16 3.90
N VAL A 234 19.20 5.83 3.83
CA VAL A 234 18.37 5.12 2.84
C VAL A 234 16.90 5.45 3.02
N ALA A 235 16.39 5.47 4.26
CA ALA A 235 15.00 5.81 4.56
C ALA A 235 14.66 7.25 4.16
N ILE A 236 15.52 8.22 4.45
CA ILE A 236 15.37 9.63 4.05
C ILE A 236 15.33 9.75 2.52
N GLU A 237 16.24 9.06 1.82
CA GLU A 237 16.28 9.11 0.36
C GLU A 237 15.04 8.46 -0.27
N ILE A 238 14.53 7.38 0.31
CA ILE A 238 13.25 6.77 -0.09
C ILE A 238 12.11 7.77 0.09
N ILE A 239 11.98 8.39 1.27
CA ILE A 239 10.93 9.38 1.56
C ILE A 239 11.02 10.55 0.57
N ARG A 240 12.22 11.10 0.37
CA ARG A 240 12.48 12.24 -0.52
C ARG A 240 12.09 11.93 -1.97
N ARG A 241 12.34 10.71 -2.46
CA ARG A 241 11.98 10.28 -3.82
C ARG A 241 10.51 9.93 -3.97
N THR A 242 9.84 9.47 -2.91
CA THR A 242 8.38 9.25 -2.93
C THR A 242 7.58 10.56 -2.85
N GLY A 243 8.10 11.58 -2.17
CA GLY A 243 7.42 12.87 -2.01
C GLY A 243 7.46 13.77 -3.26
N LYS A 244 8.35 13.51 -4.22
CA LYS A 244 8.48 14.31 -5.46
C LYS A 244 7.46 13.97 -6.56
N GLU A 245 6.65 12.92 -6.38
CA GLU A 245 5.67 12.44 -7.39
C GLU A 245 4.20 12.78 -7.05
N LYS A 246 3.95 13.50 -5.95
CA LYS A 246 2.62 14.06 -5.63
C LYS A 246 2.58 15.53 -5.99
#